data_AF-A0AAU6XSJ6-F1
#
_entry.id   AF-A0AAU6XSJ6-F1
#
_cell.length_a   1.000
_cell.length_b   1.000
_cell.length_c   1.000
_cell.angle_alpha   90.00
_cell.angle_beta   90.00
_cell.angle_gamma   90.00
#
_symmetry.space_group_name_H-M   'P 1'
#
loop_
_entity.id
_entity.type
_entity.pdbx_description
1 polymer ?
#
loop_
_entity_poly.entity_id
_entity_poly.type
_entity_poly.pdbx_seq_one_letter_code
_entity_poly.pdbx_strand_id
1 'polypeptide(L)' 'AARIEHVSKSFAGPAGQQLVLDDITLDVAPGEFVTLLGASGCGKSTLLNLVA' A
#
# COMPACT_ATOMS: atom_id res chain seq x y z
N ALA A 1 4.75 -15.90 2.59
CA ALA A 1 5.46 -14.72 3.10
C ALA A 1 5.39 -13.64 2.04
N ALA A 2 5.17 -12.39 2.45
CA ALA A 2 5.13 -11.25 1.56
C ALA A 2 5.93 -10.11 2.18
N ARG A 3 6.82 -9.48 1.42
CA ARG A 3 7.66 -8.39 1.89
C ARG A 3 7.75 -7.31 0.82
N ILE A 4 7.51 -6.07 1.22
CA ILE A 4 7.71 -4.87 0.42
C ILE A 4 8.46 -3.85 1.28
N GLU A 5 9.36 -3.10 0.65
CA GLU A 5 10.25 -2.16 1.35
C GLU A 5 10.27 -0.83 0.62
N HIS A 6 10.15 0.25 1.38
CA HIS A 6 10.27 1.63 0.90
C HIS A 6 9.41 1.93 -0.34
N VAL A 7 8.17 1.43 -0.34
CA VAL A 7 7.27 1.56 -1.48
C VAL A 7 6.49 2.86 -1.40
N SER A 8 6.77 3.75 -2.35
CA SER A 8 5.94 4.92 -2.64
C SER A 8 5.18 4.73 -3.96
N LYS A 9 3.94 5.19 -4.00
CA LYS A 9 3.09 5.12 -5.20
C LYS A 9 2.29 6.40 -5.35
N SER A 10 2.41 7.01 -6.53
CA SER A 10 1.60 8.15 -6.95
C SER A 10 0.73 7.79 -8.15
N PHE A 11 -0.38 8.51 -8.27
CA PHE A 11 -1.25 8.48 -9.45
C PHE A 11 -1.43 9.89 -10.01
N ALA A 12 -1.57 9.99 -11.32
CA ALA A 12 -1.95 11.26 -11.94
C ALA A 12 -3.42 11.54 -11.62
N GLY A 13 -3.68 12.72 -11.04
CA GLY A 13 -5.01 13.24 -10.77
C GLY A 13 -5.22 14.63 -11.39
N PRO A 14 -6.43 15.19 -11.28
CA PRO A 14 -6.79 16.48 -11.87
C PRO A 14 -5.91 17.65 -11.40
N ALA A 15 -5.40 17.57 -10.17
CA ALA A 15 -4.53 18.59 -9.56
C ALA A 15 -3.03 18.27 -9.67
N GLY A 16 -2.64 17.26 -10.45
CA GLY A 16 -1.27 16.79 -10.58
C GLY A 16 -1.06 15.40 -9.95
N GLN A 17 0.19 15.07 -9.63
CA GLN A 17 0.54 13.80 -9.00
C GLN A 17 0.01 13.75 -7.57
N GLN A 18 -0.81 12.75 -7.25
CA GLN A 18 -1.28 12.48 -5.91
C GLN A 18 -0.50 11.29 -5.35
N LEU A 19 0.26 11.53 -4.28
CA LEU A 19 0.92 10.47 -3.51
C LEU A 19 -0.14 9.68 -2.74
N VAL A 20 -0.18 8.36 -2.95
CA VAL A 20 -1.15 7.45 -2.33
C VAL A 20 -0.50 6.52 -1.32
N LEU A 21 0.73 6.08 -1.60
CA LEU A 21 1.59 5.38 -0.65
C LEU A 21 2.88 6.18 -0.50
N ASP A 22 3.33 6.35 0.73
CA ASP A 22 4.53 7.11 1.05
C ASP A 22 5.45 6.25 1.93
N ASP A 23 6.56 5.80 1.33
CA ASP A 23 7.63 5.04 1.98
C ASP A 23 7.15 3.85 2.84
N ILE A 24 6.24 3.05 2.29
CA ILE A 24 5.61 1.95 3.04
C ILE A 24 6.51 0.71 3.03
N THR A 25 6.73 0.16 4.22
CA THR A 25 7.38 -1.14 4.42
C THR A 25 6.40 -2.08 5.14
N LEU A 26 6.25 -3.30 4.63
CA LEU A 26 5.38 -4.34 5.19
C LEU A 26 6.07 -5.69 5.04
N ASP A 27 6.12 -6.46 6.13
CA ASP A 27 6.59 -7.84 6.17
C ASP A 27 5.49 -8.70 6.79
N VAL A 28 5.13 -9.79 6.11
CA VAL A 28 4.11 -10.75 6.53
C VAL A 28 4.72 -12.14 6.51
N ALA A 29 4.81 -12.75 7.69
CA ALA A 29 5.41 -14.06 7.87
C ALA A 29 4.49 -15.19 7.34
N PRO A 30 5.05 -16.39 7.04
CA PRO A 30 4.24 -17.54 6.67
C PRO A 30 3.21 -17.90 7.76
N GLY A 31 1.95 -18.05 7.36
CA GLY A 31 0.86 -18.41 8.26
C GLY A 31 0.24 -17.23 9.03
N GLU A 32 0.75 -16.02 8.87
CA GLU A 32 0.11 -14.83 9.44
C GLU A 32 -1.14 -14.44 8.66
N PHE A 33 -2.17 -14.04 9.41
CA PHE A 33 -3.39 -13.47 8.87
C PHE A 33 -3.48 -12.00 9.28
N VAL A 34 -3.31 -11.11 8.31
CA VAL A 34 -3.23 -9.65 8.53
C VAL A 34 -4.43 -8.98 7.87
N THR A 35 -5.00 -7.96 8.52
CA THR A 35 -6.07 -7.12 7.98
C THR A 35 -5.62 -5.67 7.91
N LEU A 36 -5.86 -5.00 6.78
CA LEU A 36 -5.59 -3.57 6.61
C LEU A 36 -6.84 -2.74 6.95
N LEU A 37 -6.74 -1.87 7.95
CA LEU A 37 -7.82 -0.95 8.36
C LEU A 37 -7.48 0.50 8.00
N GLY A 38 -8.52 1.30 7.76
CA GLY A 38 -8.38 2.73 7.48
C GLY A 38 -9.53 3.29 6.65
N ALA A 39 -9.67 4.62 6.62
CA ALA A 39 -10.73 5.32 5.89
C ALA A 39 -10.74 5.02 4.38
N SER A 40 -11.86 5.24 3.71
CA SER A 40 -11.92 5.12 2.25
C SER A 40 -10.89 6.05 1.58
N GLY A 41 -10.19 5.57 0.55
CA GLY A 41 -9.18 6.34 -0.17
C GLY A 41 -7.78 6.39 0.45
N CYS A 42 -7.53 5.80 1.63
CA CYS A 42 -6.22 5.84 2.29
C CYS A 42 -5.14 4.90 1.69
N GLY A 43 -5.35 4.33 0.49
CA GLY A 43 -4.34 3.51 -0.19
C GLY A 43 -4.36 2.00 0.11
N LYS A 44 -5.31 1.47 0.89
CA LYS A 44 -5.38 0.01 1.22
C LYS A 44 -5.38 -0.89 -0.01
N SER A 45 -6.30 -0.66 -0.95
CA SER A 45 -6.39 -1.47 -2.17
C SER A 45 -5.17 -1.29 -3.06
N THR A 46 -4.59 -0.09 -3.07
CA THR A 46 -3.31 0.17 -3.76
C THR A 46 -2.19 -0.69 -3.17
N LEU A 47 -2.09 -0.76 -1.84
CA LEU A 47 -1.10 -1.58 -1.16
C LEU A 47 -1.29 -3.07 -1.44
N LEU A 48 -2.54 -3.57 -1.34
CA LEU A 48 -2.85 -4.98 -1.64
C LEU A 48 -2.52 -5.35 -3.10
N ASN A 49 -2.79 -4.45 -4.05
CA ASN A 49 -2.48 -4.68 -5.46
C ASN A 49 -0.96 -4.71 -5.76
N LEU A 50 -0.12 -4.16 -4.88
CA LEU A 50 1.34 -4.24 -5.02
C LEU A 50 1.91 -5.51 -4.39
N VAL A 51 1.17 -6.12 -3.46
CA VAL A 51 1.57 -7.36 -2.77
C VAL A 51 1.09 -8.61 -3.53
N ALA A 52 -0.02 -8.51 -4.27
CA ALA A 52 -0.57 -9.56 -5.13
C ALA A 52 0.25 -9.75 -6.42
#